data_AF-A0A074RTF0-F1
#
_entry.id   AF-A0A074RTF0-F1
#
_cell.length_a   1.000
_cell.length_b   1.000
_cell.length_c   1.000
_cell.angle_alpha   90.00
_cell.angle_beta   90.00
_cell.angle_gamma   90.00
#
_symmetry.space_group_name_H-M   'P 1'
#
loop_
_entity.id
_entity.type
_entity.pdbx_description
1 polymer ?
#
loop_
_entity_poly.entity_id
_entity_poly.type
_entity_poly.pdbx_seq_one_letter_code
_entity_poly.pdbx_strand_id
1 'polypeptide(L)'
;MPSQPLILFSAMEPTELSLSPSCRILLVSKTNDQNQELVGLLGPFTSNPLTPHPNDEAYIEWTIKNKYYTAPVHIYLHQVSKLPAKPLWPPETDNERVPALIFVFRKGEPYREVFLSMKEAYLAHDAEVALAVSLPAASGGATLSTDSFDSIEEFFSDHGFEYVDPEDSPEAAEYSDHLQYDVRGLPRILEALNMIMWPSMTRTATGGLRRTQLEAEMGDSSSTVFEHSFATISETAPPDPSLFGIDHQSTSHSLAALNAWLDDDDSWAPASRNRQPATATDSSNTLKDGFDDDFTEFLSAPPEVDSDTGLPSSAEVHATAERIFGQDNEAPGGFDLTSILGVLEAMRLEIGAIEDPEERRKAAARVALGLAAGLGIDERDEDEDGLDEELMRELHQIQ
;
A
#
# COMPACT_ATOMS: atom_id res chain seq x y z
N MET A 1 -22.81 20.08 -46.20
CA MET A 1 -22.53 19.04 -45.19
C MET A 1 -21.03 18.78 -45.25
N PRO A 2 -20.20 19.29 -44.32
CA PRO A 2 -18.78 18.97 -44.31
C PRO A 2 -18.60 17.53 -43.85
N SER A 3 -17.95 16.71 -44.67
CA SER A 3 -17.57 15.34 -44.32
C SER A 3 -16.56 15.38 -43.17
N GLN A 4 -16.94 14.88 -42.00
CA GLN A 4 -15.99 14.67 -40.91
C GLN A 4 -14.97 13.59 -41.34
N PRO A 5 -13.66 13.85 -41.22
CA PRO A 5 -12.66 12.82 -41.46
C PRO A 5 -12.82 11.75 -40.39
N LEU A 6 -13.09 10.51 -40.83
CA LEU A 6 -12.98 9.32 -39.99
C LEU A 6 -11.50 9.21 -39.57
N ILE A 7 -11.20 9.61 -38.34
CA ILE A 7 -9.92 9.32 -37.70
C ILE A 7 -9.94 7.81 -37.46
N LEU A 8 -9.31 7.05 -38.36
CA LEU A 8 -8.97 5.66 -38.11
C LEU A 8 -7.96 5.67 -36.97
N PHE A 9 -8.40 5.34 -35.76
CA PHE A 9 -7.51 4.90 -34.71
C PHE A 9 -6.94 3.55 -35.17
N SER A 10 -5.80 3.60 -35.85
CA SER A 10 -4.98 2.42 -36.08
C SER A 10 -4.70 1.83 -34.70
N ALA A 11 -5.14 0.61 -34.44
CA ALA A 11 -4.78 -0.09 -33.22
C ALA A 11 -3.25 -0.16 -33.19
N MET A 12 -2.62 0.63 -32.33
CA MET A 12 -1.18 0.59 -32.13
C MET A 12 -0.82 -0.83 -31.72
N GLU A 13 0.22 -1.39 -32.34
CA GLU A 13 0.72 -2.69 -31.91
C GLU A 13 1.15 -2.59 -30.44
N PRO A 14 0.91 -3.63 -29.62
CA PRO A 14 1.24 -3.60 -28.20
C PRO A 14 2.72 -3.31 -27.92
N THR A 15 3.61 -3.59 -28.89
CA THR A 15 5.04 -3.28 -28.84
C THR A 15 5.36 -1.78 -29.01
N GLU A 16 4.50 -1.00 -29.64
CA GLU A 16 4.70 0.44 -29.78
C GLU A 16 4.25 1.20 -28.52
N LEU A 17 3.28 0.66 -27.79
CA LEU A 17 2.79 1.24 -26.54
C LEU A 17 3.82 1.13 -25.41
N SER A 18 4.65 0.08 -25.39
CA SER A 18 5.67 -0.08 -24.35
C SER A 18 6.64 1.09 -24.37
N LEU A 19 7.10 1.54 -25.55
CA LEU A 19 8.06 2.64 -25.70
C LEU A 19 7.47 4.05 -25.53
N SER A 20 6.18 4.17 -25.19
CA SER A 20 5.53 5.46 -24.95
C SER A 20 6.12 6.18 -23.72
N PRO A 21 6.24 7.52 -23.70
CA PRO A 21 6.78 8.23 -22.53
C PRO A 21 5.96 7.98 -21.25
N SER A 22 4.65 7.71 -21.40
CA SER A 22 3.75 7.40 -20.29
C SER A 22 4.01 6.03 -19.64
N CYS A 23 4.84 5.16 -20.25
CA CYS A 23 5.29 3.89 -19.68
C CYS A 23 6.80 3.90 -19.33
N ARG A 24 7.41 5.10 -19.33
CA ARG A 24 8.84 5.29 -19.09
C ARG A 24 9.13 5.49 -17.61
N ILE A 25 10.13 4.78 -17.12
CA ILE A 25 10.81 5.07 -15.85
C ILE A 25 12.10 5.82 -16.20
N LEU A 26 12.23 7.05 -15.73
CA LEU A 26 13.38 7.89 -16.03
C LEU A 26 14.46 7.75 -14.95
N LEU A 27 15.61 7.16 -15.28
CA LEU A 27 16.78 7.10 -14.39
C LEU A 27 17.74 8.22 -14.75
N VAL A 28 18.03 9.12 -13.82
CA VAL A 28 18.89 10.28 -14.02
C VAL A 28 20.09 10.19 -13.11
N SER A 29 21.30 10.23 -13.67
CA SER A 29 22.53 10.24 -12.88
C SER A 29 23.68 10.96 -13.59
N LYS A 30 24.81 11.11 -12.90
CA LYS A 30 25.98 11.80 -13.45
C LYS A 30 26.69 10.96 -14.51
N THR A 31 26.70 9.62 -14.36
CA THR A 31 27.32 8.68 -15.28
C THR A 31 26.39 7.51 -15.60
N ASN A 32 26.42 7.03 -16.85
CA ASN A 32 25.58 5.87 -17.21
C ASN A 32 25.92 4.62 -16.38
N ASP A 33 27.17 4.51 -15.92
CA ASP A 33 27.61 3.42 -15.03
C ASP A 33 26.81 3.37 -13.72
N GLN A 34 26.43 4.53 -13.15
CA GLN A 34 25.59 4.58 -11.95
C GLN A 34 24.19 4.04 -12.24
N ASN A 35 23.60 4.43 -13.38
CA ASN A 35 22.29 3.91 -13.78
C ASN A 35 22.35 2.39 -14.00
N GLN A 36 23.37 1.90 -14.69
CA GLN A 36 23.57 0.47 -14.95
C GLN A 36 23.82 -0.33 -13.67
N GLU A 37 24.53 0.23 -12.69
CA GLU A 37 24.72 -0.38 -11.38
C GLU A 37 23.38 -0.54 -10.65
N LEU A 38 22.54 0.51 -10.61
CA LEU A 38 21.21 0.41 -9.98
C LEU A 38 20.34 -0.63 -10.69
N VAL A 39 20.33 -0.66 -12.03
CA VAL A 39 19.61 -1.68 -12.82
C VAL A 39 20.12 -3.08 -12.47
N GLY A 40 21.43 -3.25 -12.33
CA GLY A 40 22.05 -4.51 -11.90
C GLY A 40 21.63 -4.94 -10.49
N LEU A 41 21.47 -3.98 -9.57
CA LEU A 41 20.97 -4.21 -8.22
C LEU A 41 19.47 -4.59 -8.20
N LEU A 42 18.65 -4.00 -9.08
CA LEU A 42 17.23 -4.32 -9.18
C LEU A 42 16.98 -5.70 -9.80
N GLY A 43 17.80 -6.12 -10.76
CA GLY A 43 17.65 -7.36 -11.53
C GLY A 43 17.24 -8.60 -10.71
N PRO A 44 17.96 -8.96 -9.63
CA PRO A 44 17.64 -10.11 -8.79
C PRO A 44 16.24 -10.09 -8.15
N PHE A 45 15.65 -8.91 -7.94
CA PHE A 45 14.35 -8.74 -7.29
C PHE A 45 13.20 -8.65 -8.30
N THR A 46 13.50 -8.53 -9.59
CA THR A 46 12.50 -8.47 -10.65
C THR A 46 12.08 -9.87 -11.10
N SER A 47 10.77 -10.11 -11.27
CA SER A 47 10.27 -11.42 -11.76
C SER A 47 10.62 -11.69 -13.22
N ASN A 48 10.88 -10.64 -14.01
CA ASN A 48 11.26 -10.71 -15.41
C ASN A 48 12.62 -10.04 -15.58
N PRO A 49 13.56 -10.64 -16.34
CA PRO A 49 14.87 -10.07 -16.53
C PRO A 49 14.77 -8.70 -17.22
N LEU A 50 15.58 -7.75 -16.73
CA LEU A 50 15.80 -6.46 -17.36
C LEU A 50 16.61 -6.68 -18.65
N THR A 51 16.00 -6.48 -19.82
CA THR A 51 16.64 -6.75 -21.12
C THR A 51 17.01 -5.44 -21.82
N PRO A 52 18.31 -5.17 -22.06
CA PRO A 52 18.71 -4.03 -22.85
C PRO A 52 18.10 -4.09 -24.25
N HIS A 53 17.60 -2.96 -24.73
CA HIS A 53 17.01 -2.86 -26.06
C HIS A 53 18.12 -2.95 -27.13
N PRO A 54 17.97 -3.76 -28.20
CA PRO A 54 19.06 -4.08 -29.12
C PRO A 54 19.57 -2.89 -29.94
N ASN A 55 18.73 -1.87 -30.14
CA ASN A 55 19.07 -0.71 -30.95
C ASN A 55 19.52 0.49 -30.11
N ASP A 56 19.30 0.46 -28.79
CA ASP A 56 19.59 1.60 -27.92
C ASP A 56 19.90 1.14 -26.50
N GLU A 57 21.17 1.19 -26.12
CA GLU A 57 21.68 0.82 -24.79
C GLU A 57 21.12 1.72 -23.67
N ALA A 58 20.52 2.86 -24.00
CA ALA A 58 19.85 3.71 -23.02
C ALA A 58 18.45 3.21 -22.65
N TYR A 59 17.89 2.24 -23.39
CA TYR A 59 16.59 1.65 -23.10
C TYR A 59 16.75 0.24 -22.56
N ILE A 60 16.05 -0.03 -21.47
CA ILE A 60 15.96 -1.36 -20.89
C ILE A 60 14.49 -1.72 -20.81
N GLU A 61 14.10 -2.75 -21.56
CA GLU A 61 12.75 -3.27 -21.53
C GLU A 61 12.51 -4.03 -20.21
N TRP A 62 11.35 -3.79 -19.63
CA TRP A 62 10.94 -4.43 -18.39
C TRP A 62 9.45 -4.73 -18.41
N THR A 63 9.02 -5.71 -17.62
CA THR A 63 7.60 -6.00 -17.45
C THR A 63 7.33 -6.14 -15.98
N ILE A 64 6.62 -5.17 -15.43
CA ILE A 64 6.14 -5.19 -14.06
C ILE A 64 4.99 -6.19 -14.00
N LYS A 65 5.08 -7.17 -13.10
CA LYS A 65 4.06 -8.17 -12.89
C LYS A 65 3.79 -8.32 -11.41
N ASN A 66 2.58 -8.01 -10.99
CA ASN A 66 2.12 -8.23 -9.62
C ASN A 66 0.82 -9.06 -9.62
N LYS A 67 0.17 -9.18 -8.47
CA LYS A 67 -1.07 -9.95 -8.29
C LYS A 67 -2.25 -9.39 -9.08
N TYR A 68 -2.23 -8.10 -9.41
CA TYR A 68 -3.36 -7.35 -9.94
C TYR A 68 -3.23 -7.05 -11.43
N TYR A 69 -2.00 -6.84 -11.92
CA TYR A 69 -1.75 -6.49 -13.31
C TYR A 69 -0.38 -6.94 -13.81
N THR A 70 -0.24 -6.90 -15.13
CA THR A 70 1.04 -6.97 -15.85
C THR A 70 1.16 -5.75 -16.76
N ALA A 71 2.24 -4.99 -16.66
CA ALA A 71 2.48 -3.77 -17.42
C ALA A 71 3.85 -3.82 -18.11
N PRO A 72 3.92 -3.76 -19.46
CA PRO A 72 5.18 -3.53 -20.15
C PRO A 72 5.61 -2.08 -19.96
N VAL A 73 6.82 -1.89 -19.45
CA VAL A 73 7.43 -0.58 -19.16
C VAL A 73 8.87 -0.60 -19.67
N HIS A 74 9.53 0.55 -19.70
CA HIS A 74 10.96 0.60 -19.99
C HIS A 74 11.65 1.62 -19.10
N ILE A 75 12.90 1.31 -18.78
CA ILE A 75 13.80 2.20 -18.10
C ILE A 75 14.60 2.96 -19.15
N TYR A 76 14.61 4.29 -19.05
CA TYR A 76 15.46 5.16 -19.86
C TYR A 76 16.60 5.72 -19.02
N LEU A 77 17.84 5.40 -19.41
CA LEU A 77 19.05 5.82 -18.71
C LEU A 77 19.50 7.19 -19.24
N HIS A 78 19.37 8.21 -18.40
CA HIS A 78 19.80 9.56 -18.71
C HIS A 78 21.03 9.98 -17.91
N GLN A 79 21.93 10.71 -18.59
CA GLN A 79 23.15 11.23 -18.02
C GLN A 79 23.11 12.75 -17.99
N VAL A 80 23.25 13.36 -16.81
CA VAL A 80 23.14 14.83 -16.61
C VAL A 80 24.15 15.64 -17.47
N SER A 81 25.32 15.07 -17.77
CA SER A 81 26.35 15.75 -18.56
C SER A 81 26.01 15.89 -20.04
N LYS A 82 25.07 15.08 -20.56
CA LYS A 82 24.60 15.23 -21.93
C LYS A 82 23.66 16.42 -21.93
N LEU A 83 23.96 17.41 -22.79
CA LEU A 83 23.04 18.51 -23.09
C LEU A 83 21.62 17.94 -23.20
N PRO A 84 20.65 18.51 -22.51
CA PRO A 84 19.36 17.90 -22.31
C PRO A 84 18.67 17.74 -23.67
N ALA A 85 18.76 16.53 -24.20
CA ALA A 85 17.96 16.10 -25.33
C ALA A 85 16.58 15.74 -24.80
N LYS A 86 15.54 15.87 -25.63
CA LYS A 86 14.28 15.16 -25.40
C LYS A 86 14.66 13.71 -25.07
N PRO A 87 14.35 13.20 -23.86
CA PRO A 87 13.12 13.48 -23.12
C PRO A 87 13.21 14.28 -21.80
N LEU A 88 14.37 14.81 -21.38
CA LEU A 88 14.47 15.49 -20.06
C LEU A 88 14.04 16.96 -20.04
N TRP A 89 13.79 17.56 -21.20
CA TRP A 89 13.27 18.93 -21.21
C TRP A 89 11.84 18.94 -20.67
N PRO A 90 11.40 20.04 -20.04
CA PRO A 90 10.02 20.19 -19.59
C PRO A 90 9.10 19.67 -20.69
N PRO A 91 8.27 18.65 -20.40
CA PRO A 91 7.46 18.01 -21.41
C PRO A 91 6.63 19.09 -22.10
N GLU A 92 6.76 19.23 -23.41
CA GLU A 92 6.04 20.25 -24.18
C GLU A 92 4.54 19.91 -24.24
N THR A 93 4.24 18.62 -24.08
CA THR A 93 2.89 18.06 -24.06
C THR A 93 2.75 17.06 -22.93
N ASP A 94 1.53 16.87 -22.41
CA ASP A 94 1.28 15.94 -21.31
C ASP A 94 1.68 14.49 -21.65
N ASN A 95 1.68 14.13 -22.94
CA ASN A 95 2.10 12.81 -23.42
C ASN A 95 3.62 12.56 -23.33
N GLU A 96 4.42 13.60 -23.05
CA GLU A 96 5.87 13.50 -22.84
C GLU A 96 6.22 13.37 -21.34
N ARG A 97 5.25 13.55 -20.42
CA ARG A 97 5.46 13.36 -18.98
C ARG A 97 5.80 11.90 -18.68
N VAL A 98 6.63 11.70 -17.66
CA VAL A 98 7.01 10.37 -17.18
C VAL A 98 6.39 10.17 -15.80
N PRO A 99 5.71 9.04 -15.54
CA PRO A 99 5.07 8.79 -14.24
C PRO A 99 6.07 8.45 -13.13
N ALA A 100 7.28 8.00 -13.49
CA ALA A 100 8.32 7.62 -12.53
C ALA A 100 9.66 8.27 -12.87
N LEU A 101 10.29 8.87 -11.86
CA LEU A 101 11.60 9.51 -11.95
C LEU A 101 12.48 9.06 -10.79
N ILE A 102 13.69 8.59 -11.10
CA ILE A 102 14.66 8.14 -10.12
C ILE A 102 15.97 8.89 -10.34
N PHE A 103 16.36 9.72 -9.38
CA PHE A 103 17.66 10.39 -9.34
C PHE A 103 18.68 9.52 -8.61
N VAL A 104 19.75 9.13 -9.29
CA VAL A 104 20.77 8.22 -8.76
C VAL A 104 22.09 8.98 -8.58
N PHE A 105 22.70 8.84 -7.40
CA PHE A 105 23.97 9.47 -7.06
C PHE A 105 24.81 8.53 -6.20
N ARG A 106 26.14 8.71 -6.15
CA ARG A 106 26.97 7.95 -5.19
C ARG A 106 27.14 8.72 -3.89
N LYS A 107 27.24 7.98 -2.78
CA LYS A 107 27.62 8.53 -1.46
C LYS A 107 28.96 9.29 -1.59
N GLY A 108 28.99 10.54 -1.14
CA GLY A 108 30.15 11.43 -1.21
C GLY A 108 30.26 12.30 -2.47
N GLU A 109 29.34 12.15 -3.45
CA GLU A 109 29.27 13.08 -4.59
C GLU A 109 28.47 14.35 -4.25
N PRO A 110 28.72 15.49 -4.92
CA PRO A 110 27.97 16.73 -4.72
C PRO A 110 26.57 16.66 -5.36
N TYR A 111 25.72 15.79 -4.82
CA TYR A 111 24.38 15.49 -5.35
C TYR A 111 23.46 16.71 -5.35
N ARG A 112 23.57 17.60 -4.36
CA ARG A 112 22.72 18.80 -4.23
C ARG A 112 22.82 19.72 -5.45
N GLU A 113 24.04 20.06 -5.87
CA GLU A 113 24.26 20.96 -7.01
C GLU A 113 23.75 20.35 -8.32
N VAL A 114 24.01 19.06 -8.52
CA VAL A 114 23.56 18.31 -9.69
C VAL A 114 22.04 18.26 -9.73
N PHE A 115 21.40 17.91 -8.61
CA PHE A 115 19.95 17.85 -8.49
C PHE A 115 19.29 19.21 -8.74
N LEU A 116 19.79 20.27 -8.09
CA LEU A 116 19.27 21.62 -8.25
C LEU A 116 19.40 22.13 -9.69
N SER A 117 20.46 21.76 -10.41
CA SER A 117 20.61 22.13 -11.82
C SER A 117 19.51 21.58 -12.74
N MET A 118 18.85 20.49 -12.32
CA MET A 118 17.81 19.79 -13.09
C MET A 118 16.43 19.85 -12.43
N LYS A 119 16.28 20.53 -11.29
CA LYS A 119 15.04 20.61 -10.50
C LYS A 119 13.84 21.06 -11.33
N GLU A 120 14.01 22.10 -12.16
CA GLU A 120 12.92 22.61 -12.99
C GLU A 120 12.42 21.56 -13.99
N ALA A 121 13.32 20.76 -14.57
CA ALA A 121 12.97 19.67 -15.46
C ALA A 121 12.24 18.55 -14.72
N TYR A 122 12.70 18.18 -13.52
CA TYR A 122 12.05 17.15 -12.70
C TYR A 122 10.61 17.53 -12.33
N LEU A 123 10.43 18.76 -11.84
CA LEU A 123 9.11 19.27 -11.45
C LEU A 123 8.16 19.38 -12.65
N ALA A 124 8.68 19.63 -13.85
CA ALA A 124 7.86 19.73 -15.05
C ALA A 124 7.26 18.38 -15.49
N HIS A 125 7.84 17.25 -15.07
CA HIS A 125 7.27 15.94 -15.36
C HIS A 125 6.06 15.59 -14.49
N ASP A 126 5.95 16.19 -13.29
CA ASP A 126 4.87 15.90 -12.34
C ASP A 126 4.72 14.38 -12.10
N ALA A 127 5.85 13.72 -11.82
CA ALA A 127 5.91 12.27 -11.68
C ALA A 127 5.12 11.80 -10.47
N GLU A 128 4.34 10.72 -10.63
CA GLU A 128 3.62 10.06 -9.53
C GLU A 128 4.58 9.51 -8.48
N VAL A 129 5.75 9.05 -8.92
CA VAL A 129 6.82 8.54 -8.06
C VAL A 129 8.13 9.24 -8.39
N ALA A 130 8.70 9.92 -7.40
CA ALA A 130 10.00 10.58 -7.47
C ALA A 130 10.91 10.05 -6.36
N LEU A 131 11.97 9.34 -6.74
CA LEU A 131 12.90 8.70 -5.80
C LEU A 131 14.31 9.26 -5.96
N ALA A 132 15.03 9.38 -4.85
CA ALA A 132 16.45 9.69 -4.80
C ALA A 132 17.21 8.51 -4.21
N VAL A 133 18.04 7.86 -5.03
CA VAL A 133 18.73 6.61 -4.67
C VAL A 133 20.21 6.84 -4.52
N SER A 134 20.76 6.56 -3.34
CA SER A 134 22.21 6.60 -3.13
C SER A 134 22.84 5.25 -3.51
N LEU A 135 23.97 5.27 -4.19
CA LEU A 135 24.78 4.09 -4.46
C LEU A 135 25.99 4.08 -3.53
N PRO A 136 26.52 2.89 -3.19
CA PRO A 136 27.76 2.80 -2.42
C PRO A 136 28.90 3.58 -3.05
N ALA A 137 29.76 4.12 -2.19
CA ALA A 137 31.00 4.75 -2.63
C ALA A 137 31.85 3.73 -3.39
N ALA A 138 32.47 4.15 -4.50
CA ALA A 138 33.32 3.25 -5.29
C ALA A 138 34.46 2.72 -4.40
N SER A 139 34.56 1.38 -4.31
CA SER A 139 35.51 0.66 -3.46
C SER A 139 36.92 1.24 -3.57
N GLY A 140 37.33 2.03 -2.57
CA GLY A 140 38.68 2.62 -2.51
C GLY A 140 38.73 4.10 -2.10
N GLY A 141 37.61 4.82 -2.12
CA GLY A 141 37.54 6.19 -1.62
C GLY A 141 36.83 6.28 -0.27
N ALA A 142 37.57 6.18 0.84
CA ALA A 142 37.04 6.54 2.16
C ALA A 142 36.91 8.07 2.28
N THR A 143 36.09 8.67 1.42
CA THR A 143 35.64 10.04 1.63
C THR A 143 34.55 9.99 2.68
N LEU A 144 34.87 10.48 3.89
CA LEU A 144 33.88 10.79 4.91
C LEU A 144 32.83 11.71 4.27
N SER A 145 31.66 11.16 3.94
CA SER A 145 30.52 11.99 3.53
C SER A 145 30.22 12.92 4.70
N THR A 146 30.23 14.22 4.43
CA THR A 146 30.02 15.24 5.48
C THR A 146 28.55 15.35 5.85
N ASP A 147 27.65 14.91 4.96
CA ASP A 147 26.22 14.95 5.16
C ASP A 147 25.76 13.73 5.97
N SER A 148 25.03 13.97 7.05
CA SER A 148 24.30 12.93 7.76
C SER A 148 23.13 12.41 6.91
N PHE A 149 22.70 11.18 7.16
CA PHE A 149 21.52 10.58 6.53
C PHE A 149 20.30 11.52 6.61
N ASP A 150 20.00 12.02 7.81
CA ASP A 150 18.88 12.94 8.06
C ASP A 150 18.93 14.19 7.16
N SER A 151 20.12 14.71 6.89
CA SER A 151 20.28 15.91 6.06
C SER A 151 20.05 15.63 4.57
N ILE A 152 20.30 14.40 4.12
CA ILE A 152 20.04 13.95 2.75
C ILE A 152 18.53 13.73 2.57
N GLU A 153 17.90 13.02 3.51
CA GLU A 153 16.47 12.74 3.50
C GLU A 153 15.63 14.03 3.58
N GLU A 154 15.95 14.93 4.50
CA GLU A 154 15.29 16.24 4.63
C GLU A 154 15.40 17.04 3.31
N PHE A 155 16.59 17.04 2.69
CA PHE A 155 16.80 17.74 1.44
C PHE A 155 15.93 17.21 0.31
N PHE A 156 15.85 15.88 0.12
CA PHE A 156 15.01 15.32 -0.95
C PHE A 156 13.52 15.45 -0.64
N SER A 157 13.13 15.32 0.63
CA SER A 157 11.75 15.52 1.08
C SER A 157 11.25 16.94 0.79
N ASP A 158 12.08 17.97 1.03
CA ASP A 158 11.80 19.37 0.67
C ASP A 158 11.59 19.58 -0.84
N HIS A 159 12.04 18.63 -1.66
CA HIS A 159 11.94 18.67 -3.11
C HIS A 159 10.91 17.70 -3.67
N GLY A 160 10.15 17.01 -2.81
CA GLY A 160 9.14 16.03 -3.20
C GLY A 160 9.73 14.70 -3.70
N PHE A 161 10.95 14.37 -3.28
CA PHE A 161 11.62 13.11 -3.58
C PHE A 161 11.73 12.27 -2.31
N GLU A 162 11.42 10.98 -2.42
CA GLU A 162 11.67 10.01 -1.36
C GLU A 162 13.12 9.50 -1.44
N TYR A 163 13.88 9.60 -0.36
CA TYR A 163 15.25 9.10 -0.30
C TYR A 163 15.28 7.60 0.02
N VAL A 164 16.04 6.83 -0.77
CA VAL A 164 16.21 5.39 -0.57
C VAL A 164 17.69 5.01 -0.61
N ASP A 165 18.16 4.38 0.45
CA ASP A 165 19.49 3.77 0.52
C ASP A 165 19.37 2.26 0.26
N PRO A 166 19.88 1.71 -0.85
CA PRO A 166 19.80 0.29 -1.17
C PRO A 166 20.63 -0.57 -0.22
N GLU A 167 21.56 0.01 0.55
CA GLU A 167 22.35 -0.69 1.56
C GLU A 167 21.66 -0.77 2.93
N ASP A 168 20.55 -0.05 3.13
CA ASP A 168 19.73 -0.17 4.33
C ASP A 168 19.01 -1.53 4.32
N SER A 169 19.75 -2.55 4.75
CA SER A 169 19.22 -3.88 5.00
C SER A 169 18.35 -3.84 6.26
N PRO A 170 17.20 -4.54 6.28
CA PRO A 170 16.35 -4.64 7.47
C PRO A 170 17.09 -5.24 8.68
N GLU A 171 18.20 -5.96 8.47
CA GLU A 171 19.03 -6.51 9.55
C GLU A 171 19.72 -5.43 10.42
N ALA A 172 19.90 -4.19 9.92
CA ALA A 172 20.50 -3.11 10.71
C ALA A 172 19.52 -2.50 11.73
N ALA A 173 18.23 -2.85 11.67
CA ALA A 173 17.16 -2.24 12.44
C ALA A 173 16.75 -3.04 13.69
N GLU A 174 17.66 -3.82 14.31
CA GLU A 174 17.40 -4.60 15.53
C GLU A 174 16.93 -3.77 16.75
N TYR A 175 16.83 -2.43 16.65
CA TYR A 175 16.50 -1.54 17.76
C TYR A 175 15.27 -0.66 17.58
N SER A 176 14.47 -0.83 16.51
CA SER A 176 13.24 -0.05 16.33
C SER A 176 12.01 -0.96 16.25
N ASP A 177 11.51 -1.34 17.42
CA ASP A 177 10.40 -2.30 17.61
C ASP A 177 9.05 -1.80 17.04
N HIS A 178 8.95 -0.51 16.68
CA HIS A 178 7.70 0.10 16.20
C HIS A 178 7.60 0.29 14.67
N LEU A 179 8.59 -0.13 13.87
CA LEU A 179 8.60 0.07 12.40
C LEU A 179 8.74 -1.24 11.60
N GLN A 180 8.17 -2.35 12.08
CA GLN A 180 8.22 -3.64 11.38
C GLN A 180 7.58 -3.64 9.97
N TYR A 181 6.94 -2.54 9.54
CA TYR A 181 6.30 -2.42 8.23
C TYR A 181 6.99 -1.46 7.26
N ASP A 182 8.08 -0.80 7.66
CA ASP A 182 8.82 0.06 6.74
C ASP A 182 9.67 -0.78 5.80
N VAL A 183 9.15 -1.01 4.60
CA VAL A 183 9.92 -1.58 3.49
C VAL A 183 11.02 -0.58 3.13
N ARG A 184 12.29 -0.90 3.41
CA ARG A 184 13.46 -0.06 3.08
C ARG A 184 14.29 -0.66 1.93
N GLY A 185 15.20 0.16 1.38
CA GLY A 185 16.17 -0.26 0.37
C GLY A 185 15.59 -0.64 -0.99
N LEU A 186 16.17 -1.65 -1.65
CA LEU A 186 15.75 -2.07 -3.00
C LEU A 186 14.27 -2.51 -3.10
N PRO A 187 13.72 -3.25 -2.13
CA PRO A 187 12.29 -3.58 -2.11
C PRO A 187 11.38 -2.34 -2.16
N ARG A 188 11.77 -1.23 -1.51
CA ARG A 188 10.99 0.01 -1.48
C ARG A 188 10.85 0.64 -2.86
N ILE A 189 11.93 0.65 -3.65
CA ILE A 189 11.91 1.13 -5.03
C ILE A 189 10.90 0.32 -5.87
N LEU A 190 10.91 -1.00 -5.73
CA LEU A 190 9.98 -1.87 -6.46
C LEU A 190 8.53 -1.69 -6.01
N GLU A 191 8.29 -1.53 -4.71
CA GLU A 191 6.97 -1.24 -4.18
C GLU A 191 6.41 0.06 -4.75
N ALA A 192 7.19 1.15 -4.70
CA ALA A 192 6.78 2.44 -5.26
C ALA A 192 6.44 2.32 -6.75
N LEU A 193 7.25 1.62 -7.55
CA LEU A 193 6.99 1.39 -8.98
C LEU A 193 5.76 0.49 -9.23
N ASN A 194 5.45 -0.42 -8.31
CA ASN A 194 4.25 -1.28 -8.37
C ASN A 194 2.95 -0.52 -8.03
N MET A 195 3.02 0.60 -7.31
CA MET A 195 1.87 1.42 -6.94
C MET A 195 1.37 2.29 -8.11
N ILE A 196 2.20 2.52 -9.13
CA ILE A 196 1.85 3.32 -10.30
C ILE A 196 0.81 2.59 -11.15
N MET A 197 -0.20 3.33 -11.61
CA MET A 197 -1.26 2.83 -12.48
C MET A 197 -0.87 3.00 -13.95
N TRP A 198 0.02 2.12 -14.42
CA TRP A 198 0.60 2.19 -15.75
C TRP A 198 -0.46 2.16 -16.88
N PRO A 199 -0.41 3.07 -17.88
CA PRO A 199 -1.34 3.05 -19.02
C PRO A 199 -1.29 1.76 -19.84
N SER A 200 -0.14 1.08 -19.85
CA SER A 200 0.05 -0.21 -20.50
C SER A 200 -0.42 -1.41 -19.67
N MET A 201 -0.93 -1.19 -18.44
CA MET A 201 -1.30 -2.29 -17.57
C MET A 201 -2.44 -3.13 -18.15
N THR A 202 -2.27 -4.43 -18.05
CA THR A 202 -3.32 -5.43 -18.34
C THR A 202 -3.66 -6.13 -17.05
N ARG A 203 -4.94 -6.05 -16.63
CA ARG A 203 -5.40 -6.72 -15.40
C ARG A 203 -5.21 -8.22 -15.55
N THR A 204 -4.54 -8.84 -14.59
CA THR A 204 -4.53 -10.29 -14.51
C THR A 204 -5.95 -10.72 -14.18
N ALA A 205 -6.55 -11.60 -15.00
CA ALA A 205 -7.80 -12.25 -14.63
C ALA A 205 -7.51 -13.17 -13.45
N THR A 206 -7.51 -12.59 -12.25
CA THR A 206 -7.22 -13.28 -11.00
C THR A 206 -8.35 -14.24 -10.73
N GLY A 207 -8.21 -15.46 -11.24
CA GLY A 207 -9.03 -16.61 -10.94
C GLY A 207 -10.49 -16.25 -10.75
N GLY A 208 -11.16 -15.84 -11.83
CA GLY A 208 -12.61 -16.02 -11.88
C GLY A 208 -12.85 -17.43 -11.37
N LEU A 209 -13.58 -17.53 -10.24
CA LEU A 209 -13.87 -18.75 -9.51
C LEU A 209 -13.81 -19.90 -10.51
N ARG A 210 -12.99 -20.92 -10.26
CA ARG A 210 -13.30 -22.25 -10.78
C ARG A 210 -14.67 -22.60 -10.20
N ARG A 211 -15.72 -22.06 -10.83
CA ARG A 211 -17.09 -22.53 -10.74
C ARG A 211 -16.90 -23.99 -11.07
N THR A 212 -17.04 -24.80 -10.04
CA THR A 212 -17.12 -26.25 -10.08
C THR A 212 -17.89 -26.63 -11.33
N GLN A 213 -17.16 -26.97 -12.39
CA GLN A 213 -17.72 -27.63 -13.55
C GLN A 213 -17.81 -29.12 -13.17
N LEU A 214 -18.62 -29.38 -12.15
CA LEU A 214 -19.13 -30.68 -11.78
C LEU A 214 -20.57 -30.68 -12.28
N GLU A 215 -20.75 -30.80 -13.60
CA GLU A 215 -21.97 -31.25 -14.27
C GLU A 215 -21.79 -31.11 -15.78
N ALA A 216 -21.33 -32.19 -16.42
CA ALA A 216 -21.75 -32.68 -17.75
C ALA A 216 -20.69 -33.62 -18.37
N GLU A 217 -20.32 -34.70 -17.67
CA GLU A 217 -19.79 -35.89 -18.35
C GLU A 217 -20.52 -37.13 -17.80
N MET A 218 -21.76 -37.27 -18.26
CA MET A 218 -22.44 -38.55 -18.32
C MET A 218 -22.25 -39.06 -19.75
N GLY A 219 -21.21 -39.89 -19.98
CA GLY A 219 -20.89 -40.36 -21.33
C GLY A 219 -19.64 -41.22 -21.44
N ASP A 220 -19.68 -42.40 -20.83
CA ASP A 220 -19.12 -43.67 -21.31
C ASP A 220 -17.73 -43.66 -21.97
N SER A 221 -16.68 -44.12 -21.25
CA SER A 221 -15.63 -44.99 -21.82
C SER A 221 -14.68 -45.57 -20.77
N SER A 222 -14.58 -46.89 -20.86
CA SER A 222 -13.75 -47.88 -20.16
C SER A 222 -12.22 -47.66 -20.13
N SER A 223 -11.61 -48.14 -19.03
CA SER A 223 -10.21 -48.63 -18.89
C SER A 223 -9.11 -47.54 -18.74
N THR A 224 -8.08 -47.59 -17.88
CA THR A 224 -7.50 -48.60 -16.96
C THR A 224 -6.65 -47.89 -15.89
N VAL A 225 -6.66 -48.45 -14.67
CA VAL A 225 -5.51 -48.64 -13.75
C VAL A 225 -4.60 -47.42 -13.45
N PHE A 226 -4.81 -46.81 -12.29
CA PHE A 226 -3.72 -46.59 -11.32
C PHE A 226 -4.31 -46.55 -9.91
N GLU A 227 -4.03 -47.62 -9.16
CA GLU A 227 -4.26 -47.71 -7.72
C GLU A 227 -3.38 -46.69 -7.00
N HIS A 228 -3.95 -45.92 -6.08
CA HIS A 228 -3.49 -45.85 -4.70
C HIS A 228 -4.57 -45.22 -3.81
N SER A 229 -5.23 -46.12 -3.08
CA SER A 229 -5.83 -45.97 -1.76
C SER A 229 -5.57 -44.64 -1.04
N PHE A 230 -6.63 -43.88 -0.82
CA PHE A 230 -7.04 -43.50 0.54
C PHE A 230 -8.53 -43.81 0.69
N ALA A 231 -8.79 -44.96 1.28
CA ALA A 231 -10.13 -45.45 1.53
C ALA A 231 -10.64 -44.91 2.87
N THR A 232 -11.87 -44.40 2.82
CA THR A 232 -12.99 -44.76 3.70
C THR A 232 -12.86 -44.57 5.21
N ILE A 233 -13.58 -43.56 5.70
CA ILE A 233 -14.60 -43.75 6.74
C ILE A 233 -15.77 -42.83 6.44
N SER A 234 -16.86 -43.38 5.90
CA SER A 234 -18.24 -42.92 6.15
C SER A 234 -19.22 -43.89 5.49
N GLU A 235 -19.80 -44.74 6.33
CA GLU A 235 -21.02 -45.48 6.05
C GLU A 235 -21.86 -45.40 7.33
N THR A 236 -22.89 -44.55 7.35
CA THR A 236 -24.28 -44.90 7.73
C THR A 236 -25.16 -43.66 7.98
N ALA A 237 -26.35 -43.71 7.38
CA ALA A 237 -27.60 -42.95 7.61
C ALA A 237 -27.81 -41.58 6.90
N PRO A 238 -29.02 -41.37 6.30
CA PRO A 238 -29.39 -40.13 5.61
C PRO A 238 -30.09 -39.15 6.56
N PRO A 239 -29.86 -37.83 6.42
CA PRO A 239 -30.83 -36.83 6.81
C PRO A 239 -31.45 -36.11 5.60
N ASP A 240 -32.75 -35.83 5.73
CA ASP A 240 -33.60 -35.06 4.83
C ASP A 240 -32.96 -33.77 4.26
N PRO A 241 -33.07 -33.50 2.95
CA PRO A 241 -32.71 -32.21 2.38
C PRO A 241 -33.96 -31.32 2.26
N SER A 242 -34.41 -30.71 3.36
CA SER A 242 -35.50 -29.73 3.27
C SER A 242 -35.54 -28.72 4.42
N LEU A 243 -34.44 -28.02 4.73
CA LEU A 243 -34.52 -26.93 5.72
C LEU A 243 -33.63 -25.69 5.53
N PHE A 244 -32.79 -25.60 4.49
CA PHE A 244 -32.07 -24.36 4.17
C PHE A 244 -32.20 -23.99 2.70
N GLY A 245 -33.42 -23.61 2.31
CA GLY A 245 -33.64 -22.87 1.07
C GLY A 245 -33.13 -21.44 1.25
N ILE A 246 -31.82 -21.24 1.05
CA ILE A 246 -31.27 -19.90 0.86
C ILE A 246 -31.68 -19.46 -0.53
N ASP A 247 -32.69 -18.58 -0.59
CA ASP A 247 -33.21 -18.01 -1.83
C ASP A 247 -32.09 -17.26 -2.56
N HIS A 248 -31.69 -17.80 -3.72
CA HIS A 248 -30.72 -17.19 -4.62
C HIS A 248 -31.16 -15.81 -5.15
N GLN A 249 -32.42 -15.42 -4.96
CA GLN A 249 -32.92 -14.07 -5.27
C GLN A 249 -32.48 -13.02 -4.23
N SER A 250 -32.25 -13.39 -2.97
CA SER A 250 -31.92 -12.43 -1.92
C SER A 250 -30.53 -11.79 -2.11
N THR A 251 -29.56 -12.55 -2.61
CA THR A 251 -28.20 -12.04 -2.87
C THR A 251 -28.17 -11.05 -4.04
N SER A 252 -29.03 -11.22 -5.04
CA SER A 252 -29.13 -10.28 -6.17
C SER A 252 -29.70 -8.92 -5.76
N HIS A 253 -30.63 -8.90 -4.80
CA HIS A 253 -31.21 -7.66 -4.29
C HIS A 253 -30.25 -6.93 -3.35
N SER A 254 -29.44 -7.67 -2.59
CA SER A 254 -28.37 -7.13 -1.73
C SER A 254 -27.27 -6.45 -2.55
N LEU A 255 -26.83 -7.05 -3.67
CA LEU A 255 -25.84 -6.43 -4.56
C LEU A 255 -26.37 -5.17 -5.27
N ALA A 256 -27.64 -5.15 -5.64
CA ALA A 256 -28.26 -3.98 -6.25
C ALA A 256 -28.39 -2.81 -5.25
N ALA A 257 -28.70 -3.09 -3.98
CA ALA A 257 -28.73 -2.09 -2.92
C ALA A 257 -27.33 -1.53 -2.60
N LEU A 258 -26.30 -2.37 -2.65
CA LEU A 258 -24.90 -1.96 -2.48
C LEU A 258 -24.41 -1.05 -3.60
N ASN A 259 -24.74 -1.37 -4.86
CA ASN A 259 -24.41 -0.49 -5.99
C ASN A 259 -25.16 0.85 -5.91
N ALA A 260 -26.44 0.85 -5.51
CA ALA A 260 -27.20 2.08 -5.34
C ALA A 260 -26.64 2.97 -4.21
N TRP A 261 -26.07 2.37 -3.16
CA TRP A 261 -25.42 3.12 -2.08
C TRP A 261 -24.07 3.72 -2.50
N LEU A 262 -23.31 3.02 -3.36
CA LEU A 262 -22.06 3.53 -3.95
C LEU A 262 -22.29 4.68 -4.95
N ASP A 263 -23.43 4.69 -5.64
CA ASP A 263 -23.78 5.76 -6.59
C ASP A 263 -24.27 7.05 -5.88
N ASP A 264 -24.61 7.01 -4.58
CA ASP A 264 -25.09 8.17 -3.80
C ASP A 264 -23.96 8.97 -3.10
N ASP A 265 -22.69 8.60 -3.31
CA ASP A 265 -21.53 9.16 -2.59
C ASP A 265 -20.98 10.49 -3.17
N ASP A 266 -21.69 11.11 -4.13
CA ASP A 266 -21.36 12.45 -4.68
C ASP A 266 -21.68 13.61 -3.71
N SER A 267 -22.08 13.30 -2.47
CA SER A 267 -22.47 14.30 -1.45
C SER A 267 -21.30 14.79 -0.57
N TRP A 268 -20.09 14.25 -0.74
CA TRP A 268 -18.88 14.70 -0.05
C TRP A 268 -18.05 15.76 -0.80
N ALA A 269 -18.51 16.22 -1.96
CA ALA A 269 -17.85 17.34 -2.64
C ALA A 269 -17.92 18.60 -1.74
N PRO A 270 -16.79 19.22 -1.36
CA PRO A 270 -16.79 20.40 -0.51
C PRO A 270 -17.57 21.51 -1.21
N ALA A 271 -18.59 22.03 -0.52
CA ALA A 271 -19.40 23.14 -1.00
C ALA A 271 -18.49 24.26 -1.51
N SER A 272 -18.46 24.43 -2.83
CA SER A 272 -17.76 25.52 -3.51
C SER A 272 -18.46 26.82 -3.13
N ARG A 273 -18.01 27.39 -2.02
CA ARG A 273 -18.49 28.66 -1.48
C ARG A 273 -18.10 29.76 -2.46
N ASN A 274 -19.08 30.15 -3.25
CA ASN A 274 -19.12 31.24 -4.20
C ASN A 274 -18.38 32.48 -3.65
N ARG A 275 -17.14 32.72 -4.09
CA ARG A 275 -16.36 33.92 -3.78
C ARG A 275 -16.88 35.07 -4.64
N GLN A 276 -17.71 35.94 -4.06
CA GLN A 276 -17.95 37.27 -4.61
C GLN A 276 -16.69 38.15 -4.45
N PRO A 277 -16.31 38.95 -5.46
CA PRO A 277 -15.25 39.93 -5.33
C PRO A 277 -15.76 41.16 -4.57
N ALA A 278 -15.31 41.32 -3.32
CA ALA A 278 -15.51 42.56 -2.57
C ALA A 278 -14.42 43.58 -2.95
N THR A 279 -14.90 44.77 -3.29
CA THR A 279 -14.18 45.99 -3.61
C THR A 279 -13.24 46.43 -2.49
N ALA A 280 -12.02 46.78 -2.87
CA ALA A 280 -11.02 47.42 -2.04
C ALA A 280 -11.57 48.69 -1.37
N THR A 281 -11.37 48.82 -0.06
CA THR A 281 -11.39 50.10 0.62
C THR A 281 -10.22 50.12 1.60
N ASP A 282 -9.30 51.06 1.36
CA ASP A 282 -8.22 51.47 2.24
C ASP A 282 -8.68 51.67 3.68
N SER A 283 -7.88 51.22 4.65
CA SER A 283 -7.63 51.96 5.90
C SER A 283 -6.40 51.43 6.62
N SER A 284 -5.53 52.38 6.94
CA SER A 284 -4.26 52.28 7.63
C SER A 284 -4.38 51.96 9.13
N ASN A 285 -3.31 51.32 9.65
CA ASN A 285 -2.80 51.37 11.02
C ASN A 285 -3.71 50.83 12.15
N THR A 286 -3.30 49.74 12.81
CA THR A 286 -2.67 49.76 14.15
C THR A 286 -2.25 48.36 14.60
N LEU A 287 -0.95 48.24 14.97
CA LEU A 287 -0.38 47.54 16.13
C LEU A 287 -1.10 46.32 16.76
N LYS A 288 -0.33 45.23 16.86
CA LYS A 288 -0.26 44.28 17.99
C LYS A 288 -1.60 43.67 18.48
N ASP A 289 -1.98 42.59 17.82
CA ASP A 289 -2.72 41.44 18.36
C ASP A 289 -2.07 40.24 17.64
N GLY A 290 -1.43 39.28 18.30
CA GLY A 290 -2.00 38.55 19.43
C GLY A 290 -2.89 37.46 18.85
N PHE A 291 -2.29 36.41 18.27
CA PHE A 291 -2.99 35.19 17.87
C PHE A 291 -3.31 34.41 19.17
N ASP A 292 -4.12 35.02 20.04
CA ASP A 292 -4.57 34.41 21.28
C ASP A 292 -5.66 33.37 20.95
N ASP A 293 -5.29 32.10 21.11
CA ASP A 293 -6.10 31.08 21.80
C ASP A 293 -7.51 30.71 21.29
N ASP A 294 -7.85 30.94 20.02
CA ASP A 294 -9.10 30.39 19.43
C ASP A 294 -9.06 28.85 19.20
N PHE A 295 -7.91 28.19 19.40
CA PHE A 295 -7.82 26.72 19.34
C PHE A 295 -8.21 26.04 20.66
N THR A 296 -8.31 26.79 21.76
CA THR A 296 -8.66 26.24 23.08
C THR A 296 -10.13 25.79 23.15
N GLU A 297 -11.01 26.42 22.38
CA GLU A 297 -12.42 26.03 22.30
C GLU A 297 -12.61 24.73 21.50
N PHE A 298 -11.69 24.39 20.59
CA PHE A 298 -11.73 23.15 19.81
C PHE A 298 -11.08 21.96 20.53
N LEU A 299 -10.17 22.22 21.49
CA LEU A 299 -9.53 21.20 22.34
C LEU A 299 -10.21 21.00 23.70
N SER A 300 -11.21 21.80 24.02
CA SER A 300 -12.06 21.55 25.19
C SER A 300 -13.00 20.39 24.88
N ALA A 301 -12.46 19.17 24.97
CA ALA A 301 -13.24 17.95 24.91
C ALA A 301 -14.46 18.10 25.85
N PRO A 302 -15.69 17.83 25.39
CA PRO A 302 -16.87 17.85 26.25
C PRO A 302 -16.56 17.05 27.52
N PRO A 303 -16.98 17.52 28.71
CA PRO A 303 -16.72 16.80 29.95
C PRO A 303 -17.19 15.36 29.77
N GLU A 304 -16.27 14.41 29.94
CA GLU A 304 -16.54 12.99 29.81
C GLU A 304 -17.68 12.64 30.77
N VAL A 305 -18.89 12.55 30.22
CA VAL A 305 -20.04 11.99 30.91
C VAL A 305 -19.74 10.51 31.01
N ASP A 306 -19.24 10.07 32.17
CA ASP A 306 -19.01 8.69 32.63
C ASP A 306 -19.68 7.62 31.73
N SER A 307 -19.12 7.38 30.54
CA SER A 307 -19.71 6.51 29.52
C SER A 307 -19.23 5.06 29.68
N ASP A 308 -18.56 4.78 30.79
CA ASP A 308 -18.07 3.45 31.16
C ASP A 308 -19.22 2.45 31.44
N THR A 309 -20.46 2.93 31.45
CA THR A 309 -21.67 2.10 31.53
C THR A 309 -21.94 1.25 30.28
N GLY A 310 -21.21 1.49 29.18
CA GLY A 310 -21.39 0.79 27.90
C GLY A 310 -20.41 -0.35 27.61
N LEU A 311 -19.31 -0.47 28.34
CA LEU A 311 -18.30 -1.48 28.04
C LEU A 311 -18.70 -2.86 28.61
N PRO A 312 -18.43 -3.96 27.87
CA PRO A 312 -18.60 -5.30 28.40
C PRO A 312 -17.64 -5.51 29.57
N SER A 313 -18.11 -6.20 30.60
CA SER A 313 -17.24 -6.51 31.74
C SER A 313 -16.11 -7.47 31.33
N SER A 314 -14.96 -7.40 31.99
CA SER A 314 -13.82 -8.31 31.74
C SER A 314 -14.23 -9.80 31.76
N ALA A 315 -15.15 -10.18 32.64
CA ALA A 315 -15.71 -11.54 32.69
C ALA A 315 -16.48 -11.93 31.40
N GLU A 316 -17.21 -11.00 30.79
CA GLU A 316 -17.93 -11.22 29.53
C GLU A 316 -16.96 -11.34 28.34
N VAL A 317 -15.87 -10.58 28.37
CA VAL A 317 -14.79 -10.65 27.38
C VAL A 317 -14.11 -12.02 27.44
N HIS A 318 -13.71 -12.48 28.64
CA HIS A 318 -13.06 -13.77 28.82
C HIS A 318 -13.97 -14.95 28.45
N ALA A 319 -15.25 -14.91 28.84
CA ALA A 319 -16.22 -15.93 28.44
C ALA A 319 -16.43 -15.98 26.91
N THR A 320 -16.31 -14.84 26.24
CA THR A 320 -16.39 -14.77 24.77
C THR A 320 -15.12 -15.31 24.12
N ALA A 321 -13.95 -15.03 24.70
CA ALA A 321 -12.67 -15.62 24.27
C ALA A 321 -12.70 -17.15 24.37
N GLU A 322 -13.14 -17.71 25.51
CA GLU A 322 -13.29 -19.16 25.68
C GLU A 322 -14.26 -19.77 24.67
N ARG A 323 -15.32 -19.05 24.29
CA ARG A 323 -16.27 -19.51 23.27
C ARG A 323 -15.67 -19.50 21.85
N ILE A 324 -14.79 -18.56 21.53
CA ILE A 324 -14.13 -18.45 20.22
C ILE A 324 -13.02 -19.49 20.07
N PHE A 325 -12.20 -19.68 21.11
CA PHE A 325 -10.99 -20.50 21.06
C PHE A 325 -11.15 -21.89 21.68
N GLY A 326 -12.25 -22.14 22.39
CA GLY A 326 -12.55 -23.41 23.06
C GLY A 326 -11.77 -23.60 24.36
N GLN A 327 -12.40 -24.23 25.35
CA GLN A 327 -11.79 -24.52 26.67
C GLN A 327 -10.84 -25.74 26.65
N ASP A 328 -10.90 -26.55 25.58
CA ASP A 328 -10.23 -27.87 25.49
C ASP A 328 -8.97 -27.87 24.61
N ASN A 329 -8.39 -26.69 24.32
CA ASN A 329 -7.22 -26.57 23.44
C ASN A 329 -5.88 -26.93 24.12
N GLU A 330 -5.91 -27.91 25.03
CA GLU A 330 -4.73 -28.56 25.62
C GLU A 330 -4.14 -29.63 24.68
N ALA A 331 -4.71 -29.80 23.50
CA ALA A 331 -4.20 -30.70 22.48
C ALA A 331 -3.03 -30.03 21.71
N PRO A 332 -1.87 -30.69 21.55
CA PRO A 332 -0.68 -30.15 20.86
C PRO A 332 -0.83 -30.08 19.33
N GLY A 333 -2.04 -29.83 18.82
CA GLY A 333 -2.40 -29.98 17.43
C GLY A 333 -3.00 -28.73 16.80
N GLY A 334 -2.21 -27.68 16.62
CA GLY A 334 -2.45 -26.63 15.63
C GLY A 334 -3.64 -25.70 15.86
N PHE A 335 -3.49 -24.45 15.41
CA PHE A 335 -4.55 -23.44 15.43
C PHE A 335 -5.55 -23.70 14.28
N ASP A 336 -6.77 -24.13 14.59
CA ASP A 336 -7.81 -24.39 13.57
C ASP A 336 -8.60 -23.11 13.21
N LEU A 337 -8.13 -22.42 12.17
CA LEU A 337 -8.78 -21.23 11.62
C LEU A 337 -10.22 -21.48 11.15
N THR A 338 -10.52 -22.67 10.64
CA THR A 338 -11.85 -22.98 10.11
C THR A 338 -12.90 -23.03 11.22
N SER A 339 -12.54 -23.55 12.40
CA SER A 339 -13.41 -23.56 13.58
C SER A 339 -13.71 -22.13 14.07
N ILE A 340 -12.66 -21.30 14.21
CA ILE A 340 -12.78 -19.91 14.68
C ILE A 340 -13.68 -19.08 13.75
N LEU A 341 -13.49 -19.21 12.43
CA LEU A 341 -14.32 -18.49 11.45
C LEU A 341 -15.78 -18.92 11.51
N GLY A 342 -16.06 -20.20 11.73
CA GLY A 342 -17.43 -20.70 11.92
C GLY A 342 -18.10 -20.11 13.17
N VAL A 343 -17.38 -20.00 14.28
CA VAL A 343 -17.90 -19.39 15.51
C VAL A 343 -18.16 -17.89 15.32
N LEU A 344 -17.25 -17.17 14.66
CA LEU A 344 -17.40 -15.74 14.37
C LEU A 344 -18.60 -15.47 13.44
N GLU A 345 -18.85 -16.32 12.45
CA GLU A 345 -20.02 -16.20 11.57
C GLU A 345 -21.33 -16.38 12.36
N ALA A 346 -21.38 -17.38 13.25
CA ALA A 346 -22.52 -17.58 14.14
C ALA A 346 -22.77 -16.37 15.06
N MET A 347 -21.72 -15.82 15.68
CA MET A 347 -21.83 -14.62 16.53
C MET A 347 -22.26 -13.38 15.73
N ARG A 348 -21.78 -13.23 14.49
CA ARG A 348 -22.21 -12.13 13.60
C ARG A 348 -23.70 -12.20 13.31
N LEU A 349 -24.24 -13.39 13.03
CA LEU A 349 -25.67 -13.57 12.81
C LEU A 349 -26.48 -13.30 14.09
N GLU A 350 -25.98 -13.72 15.25
CA GLU A 350 -26.56 -13.42 16.57
C GLU A 350 -26.65 -11.91 16.82
N ILE A 351 -25.55 -11.18 16.61
CA ILE A 351 -25.48 -9.71 16.76
C ILE A 351 -26.37 -9.00 15.73
N GLY A 352 -26.44 -9.50 14.50
CA GLY A 352 -27.27 -8.93 13.44
C GLY A 352 -28.78 -9.01 13.72
N ALA A 353 -29.19 -9.95 14.58
CA ALA A 353 -30.58 -10.11 15.01
C ALA A 353 -30.99 -9.17 16.17
N ILE A 354 -30.05 -8.44 16.79
CA ILE A 354 -30.33 -7.52 17.88
C ILE A 354 -30.95 -6.22 17.32
N GLU A 355 -32.19 -5.92 17.72
CA GLU A 355 -32.92 -4.73 17.26
C GLU A 355 -32.41 -3.43 17.89
N ASP A 356 -31.99 -3.49 19.16
CA ASP A 356 -31.48 -2.33 19.88
C ASP A 356 -30.04 -1.99 19.46
N PRO A 357 -29.78 -0.77 18.95
CA PRO A 357 -28.45 -0.40 18.46
C PRO A 357 -27.39 -0.34 19.56
N GLU A 358 -27.75 -0.03 20.82
CA GLU A 358 -26.80 0.02 21.93
C GLU A 358 -26.39 -1.39 22.38
N GLU A 359 -27.35 -2.29 22.57
CA GLU A 359 -27.09 -3.70 22.87
C GLU A 359 -26.29 -4.37 21.73
N ARG A 360 -26.61 -4.06 20.47
CA ARG A 360 -25.86 -4.56 19.31
C ARG A 360 -24.41 -4.09 19.31
N ARG A 361 -24.17 -2.81 19.64
CA ARG A 361 -22.82 -2.25 19.77
C ARG A 361 -22.05 -2.93 20.91
N LYS A 362 -22.68 -3.13 22.07
CA LYS A 362 -22.09 -3.82 23.21
C LYS A 362 -21.74 -5.28 22.88
N ALA A 363 -22.63 -6.00 22.19
CA ALA A 363 -22.38 -7.38 21.75
C ALA A 363 -21.23 -7.46 20.73
N ALA A 364 -21.14 -6.51 19.79
CA ALA A 364 -20.02 -6.42 18.86
C ALA A 364 -18.68 -6.12 19.57
N ALA A 365 -18.67 -5.16 20.50
CA ALA A 365 -17.49 -4.84 21.30
C ALA A 365 -17.03 -6.04 22.12
N ARG A 366 -17.96 -6.79 22.72
CA ARG A 366 -17.66 -8.04 23.46
C ARG A 366 -16.96 -9.09 22.59
N VAL A 367 -17.41 -9.27 21.35
CA VAL A 367 -16.78 -10.23 20.41
C VAL A 367 -15.39 -9.75 19.97
N ALA A 368 -15.23 -8.46 19.68
CA ALA A 368 -13.95 -7.89 19.29
C ALA A 368 -12.90 -8.01 20.42
N LEU A 369 -13.27 -7.60 21.64
CA LEU A 369 -12.40 -7.72 22.82
C LEU A 369 -12.11 -9.18 23.16
N GLY A 370 -13.11 -10.07 23.06
CA GLY A 370 -12.90 -11.51 23.30
C GLY A 370 -11.94 -12.14 22.29
N LEU A 371 -11.96 -11.69 21.03
CA LEU A 371 -11.01 -12.12 20.01
C LEU A 371 -9.59 -11.62 20.31
N ALA A 372 -9.45 -10.34 20.68
CA ALA A 372 -8.16 -9.73 21.02
C ALA A 372 -7.53 -10.41 22.26
N ALA A 373 -8.33 -10.64 23.31
CA ALA A 373 -7.90 -11.35 24.51
C ALA A 373 -7.43 -12.77 24.20
N GLY A 374 -8.16 -13.53 23.38
CA GLY A 374 -7.75 -14.90 23.01
C GLY A 374 -6.54 -14.99 22.08
N LEU A 375 -6.18 -13.90 21.39
CA LEU A 375 -4.94 -13.78 20.62
C LEU A 375 -3.75 -13.32 21.48
N GLY A 376 -3.97 -12.94 22.74
CA GLY A 376 -2.94 -12.42 23.64
C GLY A 376 -2.47 -11.01 23.27
N ILE A 377 -3.33 -10.20 22.64
CA ILE A 377 -3.00 -8.83 22.25
C ILE A 377 -3.13 -7.85 23.44
N ASP A 378 -3.90 -8.22 24.48
CA ASP A 378 -4.35 -7.31 25.54
C ASP A 378 -3.39 -7.22 26.77
N GLU A 379 -2.29 -7.98 26.80
CA GLU A 379 -1.44 -8.10 28.01
C GLU A 379 -0.01 -7.54 27.86
N ARG A 380 0.33 -6.86 26.75
CA ARG A 380 1.75 -6.56 26.48
C ARG A 380 2.27 -5.16 26.75
N ASP A 381 1.42 -4.15 26.99
CA ASP A 381 1.90 -2.76 26.95
C ASP A 381 1.67 -1.92 28.22
N GLU A 382 1.15 -2.48 29.32
CA GLU A 382 0.97 -1.70 30.58
C GLU A 382 2.16 -1.80 31.56
N ASP A 383 3.15 -2.66 31.31
CA ASP A 383 4.33 -2.78 32.18
C ASP A 383 5.48 -1.80 31.81
N GLU A 384 5.34 -1.00 30.73
CA GLU A 384 6.40 -0.08 30.28
C GLU A 384 6.55 1.18 31.16
N ASP A 385 5.56 1.49 31.99
CA ASP A 385 5.66 2.56 33.01
C ASP A 385 6.54 2.17 34.22
N GLY A 386 6.95 0.90 34.34
CA GLY A 386 7.79 0.41 35.44
C GLY A 386 9.29 0.64 35.24
N LEU A 387 9.76 0.78 34.01
CA LEU A 387 11.19 0.89 33.70
C LEU A 387 11.74 2.29 33.96
N ASP A 388 10.92 3.33 33.85
CA ASP A 388 11.32 4.72 34.11
C ASP A 388 11.55 5.01 35.61
N GLU A 389 10.84 4.33 36.51
CA GLU A 389 11.07 4.49 37.96
C GLU A 389 12.40 3.88 38.44
N GLU A 390 12.81 2.73 37.87
CA GLU A 390 14.07 2.07 38.25
C GLU A 390 15.27 2.84 37.70
N LEU A 391 15.18 3.36 36.48
CA LEU A 391 16.22 4.17 35.85
C LEU A 391 16.37 5.54 36.54
N MET A 392 15.27 6.14 37.01
CA MET A 392 15.30 7.33 37.87
C MET A 392 15.90 7.07 39.26
N ARG A 393 15.69 5.88 39.86
CA ARG A 393 16.34 5.51 41.13
C ARG A 393 17.84 5.34 40.98
N GLU A 394 18.32 4.69 39.91
CA GLU A 394 19.76 4.58 39.65
C GLU A 394 20.41 5.95 39.42
N LEU A 395 19.73 6.86 38.71
CA LEU A 395 20.27 8.18 38.40
C LEU A 395 20.39 9.08 39.65
N HIS A 396 19.47 8.95 40.62
CA HIS A 396 19.59 9.60 41.93
C HIS A 396 20.65 8.99 42.85
N GLN A 397 21.09 7.76 42.61
CA GLN A 397 22.12 7.11 43.42
C GLN A 397 23.56 7.43 42.96
N ILE A 398 23.70 8.02 41.77
CA ILE A 398 24.99 8.42 41.18
C ILE A 398 25.34 9.90 41.48
N GLN A 399 24.37 10.72 41.92
CA GLN A 399 24.60 12.07 42.47
C GLN A 399 24.88 12.04 43.97
#